data_AF-A0A7S2HNX0-F1
#
_entry.id   AF-A0A7S2HNX0-F1
#
_cell.length_a   1.000
_cell.length_b   1.000
_cell.length_c   1.000
_cell.angle_alpha   90.00
_cell.angle_beta   90.00
_cell.angle_gamma   90.00
#
_symmetry.space_group_name_H-M   'P 1'
#
loop_
_entity.id
_entity.type
_entity.pdbx_description
1 polymer ?
#
loop_
_entity_poly.entity_id
_entity_poly.type
_entity_poly.pdbx_seq_one_letter_code
_entity_poly.pdbx_strand_id
1 'polypeptide(L)'
;GAEGGADVGPQGGDCSIEKAEERGINVAQLEQVARIIRERCPGECWISSAPGATSTPLAPTQVNLYDLVKWLIKPATRARRCSYVELVADEPQRPRWFVS
;
A
#
# COMPACT_ATOMS: atom_id res chain seq x y z
N GLY A 1 27.94 1.17 15.52
CA GLY A 1 27.77 1.49 14.10
C GLY A 1 27.03 0.34 13.46
N ALA A 2 26.01 0.51 12.63
CA ALA A 2 25.42 1.67 11.94
C ALA A 2 23.89 1.50 12.03
N GLU A 3 23.09 2.46 12.48
CA GLU A 3 22.59 3.68 11.78
C GLU A 3 21.74 3.37 10.54
N GLY A 4 20.42 3.61 10.66
CA GLY A 4 19.64 4.27 9.60
C GLY A 4 18.94 3.40 8.56
N GLY A 5 17.91 2.65 8.94
CA GLY A 5 16.88 2.21 7.99
C GLY A 5 15.94 3.37 7.70
N ALA A 6 16.14 4.08 6.60
CA ALA A 6 15.28 5.18 6.19
C ALA A 6 13.87 4.66 5.86
N ASP A 7 12.91 5.04 6.69
CA ASP A 7 11.47 4.89 6.45
C ASP A 7 11.06 5.86 5.33
N VAL A 8 11.21 5.42 4.08
CA VAL A 8 10.64 6.15 2.93
C VAL A 8 9.21 5.63 2.74
N GLY A 9 8.34 6.04 3.66
CA GLY A 9 6.89 5.98 3.47
C GLY A 9 6.46 6.85 2.28
N PRO A 10 5.27 6.62 1.70
CA PRO A 10 4.79 7.45 0.61
C PRO A 10 4.66 8.91 1.09
N GLN A 11 5.35 9.82 0.40
CA GLN A 11 5.20 11.26 0.59
C GLN A 11 4.01 11.72 -0.26
N GLY A 12 2.92 12.12 0.40
CA GLY A 12 1.81 12.80 -0.25
C GLY A 12 0.50 12.64 0.52
N GLY A 13 0.02 13.69 1.18
CA GLY A 13 -1.34 13.74 1.68
C GLY A 13 -1.58 13.21 3.09
N ASP A 14 -1.25 14.00 4.12
CA ASP A 14 -1.68 13.78 5.51
C ASP A 14 -3.16 14.17 5.72
N CYS A 15 -4.04 13.82 4.77
CA CYS A 15 -5.46 14.11 4.91
C CYS A 15 -6.16 13.06 5.78
N SER A 16 -7.18 13.51 6.53
CA SER A 16 -8.15 12.63 7.20
C SER A 16 -9.44 12.65 6.40
N ILE A 17 -9.86 11.49 5.88
CA ILE A 17 -11.07 11.38 5.04
C ILE A 17 -12.11 10.63 5.85
N GLU A 18 -13.16 11.30 6.31
CA GLU A 18 -14.16 10.70 7.21
C GLU A 18 -14.94 9.55 6.55
N LYS A 19 -15.44 9.78 5.33
CA LYS A 19 -16.32 8.86 4.62
C LYS A 19 -15.55 7.81 3.85
N ALA A 20 -15.88 6.52 4.06
CA ALA A 20 -15.20 5.42 3.39
C ALA A 20 -15.37 5.48 1.86
N GLU A 21 -16.53 5.92 1.39
CA GLU A 21 -16.82 6.10 -0.02
C GLU A 21 -15.98 7.20 -0.68
N GLU A 22 -15.42 8.14 0.09
CA GLU A 22 -14.53 9.19 -0.40
C GLU A 22 -13.03 8.79 -0.30
N ARG A 23 -12.73 7.57 0.14
CA ARG A 23 -11.37 7.01 0.18
C ARG A 23 -11.06 6.19 -1.08
N GLY A 24 -11.49 6.68 -2.25
CA GLY A 24 -11.17 6.06 -3.53
C GLY A 24 -9.69 6.18 -3.87
N ILE A 25 -9.12 5.23 -4.63
CA ILE A 25 -7.76 5.33 -5.18
C ILE A 25 -7.84 5.73 -6.66
N ASN A 26 -7.04 6.72 -7.07
CA ASN A 26 -6.96 7.12 -8.48
C ASN A 26 -5.87 6.31 -9.23
N VAL A 27 -5.85 6.44 -10.56
CA VAL A 27 -4.91 5.68 -11.42
C VAL A 27 -3.45 6.02 -11.10
N ALA A 28 -3.11 7.29 -10.89
CA ALA A 28 -1.73 7.69 -10.59
C ALA A 28 -1.24 7.12 -9.24
N GLN A 29 -2.09 7.12 -8.22
CA GLN A 29 -1.81 6.49 -6.93
C GLN A 29 -1.64 4.96 -7.06
N LEU A 30 -2.45 4.31 -7.91
CA LEU A 30 -2.32 2.88 -8.19
C LEU A 30 -1.02 2.57 -8.95
N GLU A 31 -0.61 3.42 -9.89
CA GLU A 31 0.68 3.31 -10.58
C GLU A 31 1.85 3.48 -9.61
N GLN A 32 1.73 4.35 -8.61
CA GLN A 32 2.71 4.48 -7.53
C GLN A 32 2.80 3.19 -6.71
N VAL A 33 1.67 2.54 -6.37
CA VAL A 33 1.69 1.22 -5.73
C VAL A 33 2.40 0.19 -6.61
N ALA A 34 2.11 0.17 -7.91
CA ALA A 34 2.77 -0.74 -8.85
C ALA A 34 4.29 -0.50 -8.93
N ARG A 35 4.73 0.76 -8.86
CA ARG A 35 6.16 1.12 -8.79
C ARG A 35 6.80 0.59 -7.50
N ILE A 36 6.16 0.80 -6.35
CA ILE A 36 6.62 0.29 -5.05
C ILE A 36 6.78 -1.24 -5.10
N ILE A 37 5.81 -1.96 -5.68
CA ILE A 37 5.91 -3.43 -5.84
C ILE A 37 7.16 -3.79 -6.65
N ARG A 38 7.39 -3.15 -7.80
CA ARG A 38 8.55 -3.44 -8.66
C ARG A 38 9.88 -3.19 -7.96
N GLU A 39 9.97 -2.14 -7.15
CA GLU A 39 11.19 -1.75 -6.46
C GLU A 39 11.45 -2.59 -5.20
N ARG A 40 10.43 -2.83 -4.37
CA ARG A 40 10.61 -3.45 -3.04
C ARG A 40 10.45 -4.96 -3.04
N CYS A 41 9.52 -5.50 -3.82
CA CYS A 41 9.19 -6.94 -3.75
C CYS A 41 10.41 -7.85 -3.97
N PRO A 42 11.28 -7.63 -4.97
CA PRO A 42 12.46 -8.48 -5.16
C PRO A 42 13.52 -8.28 -4.07
N GLY A 43 13.74 -7.04 -3.64
CA GLY A 43 14.78 -6.70 -2.66
C GLY A 43 14.44 -7.12 -1.23
N GLU A 44 13.15 -7.16 -0.89
CA GLU A 44 12.65 -7.56 0.42
C GLU A 44 12.19 -9.03 0.48
N CYS A 45 12.32 -9.77 -0.62
CA CYS A 45 11.91 -11.18 -0.71
C CYS A 45 10.48 -11.42 -0.21
N TRP A 46 9.51 -10.63 -0.70
CA TRP A 46 8.11 -10.78 -0.29
C TRP A 46 7.62 -12.20 -0.56
N ILE A 47 6.93 -12.80 0.41
CA ILE A 47 6.28 -14.11 0.27
C ILE A 47 4.76 -13.97 0.29
N SER A 48 4.07 -14.90 -0.36
CA SER A 48 2.61 -14.87 -0.43
C SER A 48 1.95 -15.08 0.94
N SER A 49 0.78 -14.47 1.08
CA SER A 49 -0.10 -14.55 2.25
C SER A 49 -1.24 -15.56 2.04
N ALA A 50 -1.28 -16.21 0.87
CA ALA A 50 -2.29 -17.20 0.57
C ALA A 50 -2.17 -18.43 1.50
N PRO A 51 -3.29 -19.07 1.89
CA PRO A 51 -3.26 -20.34 2.61
C PRO A 51 -2.47 -21.39 1.83
N GLY A 52 -1.52 -22.06 2.47
CA GLY A 52 -0.67 -23.08 1.83
C GLY A 52 0.43 -22.51 0.93
N ALA A 53 0.66 -21.19 0.94
CA ALA A 53 1.78 -20.59 0.24
C ALA A 53 3.12 -21.15 0.72
N THR A 54 4.02 -21.40 -0.22
CA THR A 54 5.41 -21.75 0.07
C THR A 54 6.18 -20.52 0.55
N SER A 55 7.35 -20.73 1.15
CA SER A 55 8.30 -19.64 1.47
C SER A 55 9.07 -19.13 0.24
N THR A 56 8.55 -19.37 -0.97
CA THR A 56 9.17 -18.92 -2.22
C THR A 56 8.91 -17.43 -2.40
N PRO A 57 9.95 -16.61 -2.68
CA PRO A 57 9.77 -15.20 -2.97
C PRO A 57 8.90 -14.96 -4.21
N LEU A 58 8.04 -13.96 -4.14
CA LEU A 58 7.16 -13.52 -5.22
C LEU A 58 7.94 -12.68 -6.25
N ALA A 59 7.62 -12.89 -7.53
CA ALA A 59 7.90 -11.89 -8.55
C ALA A 59 6.89 -10.73 -8.44
N PRO A 60 7.26 -9.50 -8.83
CA PRO A 60 6.36 -8.33 -8.80
C PRO A 60 4.99 -8.57 -9.46
N THR A 61 4.94 -9.36 -10.53
CA THR A 61 3.71 -9.67 -11.28
C THR A 61 2.79 -10.69 -10.58
N GLN A 62 3.26 -11.34 -9.52
CA GLN A 62 2.51 -12.34 -8.75
C GLN A 62 1.87 -11.75 -7.48
N VAL A 63 2.24 -10.52 -7.12
CA VAL A 63 1.73 -9.83 -5.92
C VAL A 63 0.24 -9.54 -6.09
N ASN A 64 -0.56 -10.04 -5.16
CA ASN A 64 -1.99 -9.75 -5.09
C ASN A 64 -2.33 -8.76 -3.97
N LEU A 65 -3.61 -8.44 -3.79
CA LEU A 65 -4.06 -7.48 -2.78
C LEU A 65 -3.77 -7.94 -1.34
N TYR A 66 -3.85 -9.23 -1.02
CA TYR A 66 -3.54 -9.72 0.32
C TYR A 66 -2.06 -9.55 0.67
N ASP A 67 -1.19 -9.76 -0.32
CA ASP A 67 0.25 -9.54 -0.19
C ASP A 67 0.55 -8.06 0.01
N LEU A 68 -0.09 -7.18 -0.77
CA LEU A 68 -0.03 -5.73 -0.55
C LEU A 68 -0.50 -5.32 0.84
N VAL A 69 -1.58 -5.94 1.34
CA VAL A 69 -2.07 -5.67 2.70
C VAL A 69 -1.02 -6.00 3.75
N LYS A 70 -0.32 -7.13 3.60
CA LYS A 70 0.72 -7.58 4.53
C LYS A 70 1.98 -6.73 4.46
N TRP A 71 2.51 -6.51 3.27
CA TRP A 71 3.86 -5.96 3.05
C TRP A 71 3.91 -4.44 2.91
N LEU A 72 2.80 -3.81 2.49
CA LEU A 72 2.75 -2.38 2.24
C LEU A 72 1.72 -1.67 3.11
N ILE A 73 0.45 -2.04 3.00
CA ILE A 73 -0.65 -1.25 3.56
C ILE A 73 -0.64 -1.29 5.09
N LYS A 74 -0.65 -2.48 5.72
CA LYS A 74 -0.67 -2.58 7.19
C LYS A 74 0.54 -1.91 7.84
N PRO A 75 1.79 -2.13 7.37
CA PRO A 75 2.94 -1.40 7.91
C PRO A 75 2.78 0.12 7.79
N ALA A 76 2.41 0.63 6.60
CA ALA A 76 2.29 2.06 6.36
C ALA A 76 1.18 2.71 7.18
N THR A 77 0.04 2.05 7.37
CA THR A 77 -1.12 2.63 8.07
C THR A 77 -1.12 2.38 9.57
N ARG A 78 -0.22 1.55 10.11
CA ARG A 78 -0.21 1.14 11.52
C ARG A 78 -0.11 2.32 12.48
N ALA A 79 0.75 3.29 12.18
CA ALA A 79 1.03 4.43 13.06
C ALA A 79 -0.21 5.34 13.20
N ARG A 80 -0.87 5.66 12.08
CA ARG A 80 -2.03 6.57 12.02
C ARG A 80 -3.38 5.86 12.19
N ARG A 81 -3.42 4.52 12.09
CA ARG A 81 -4.65 3.70 12.11
C ARG A 81 -5.69 4.17 11.08
N CYS A 82 -5.23 4.47 9.87
CA CYS A 82 -6.04 5.03 8.79
C CYS A 82 -6.10 4.09 7.58
N SER A 83 -6.82 4.51 6.54
CA SER A 83 -6.73 3.88 5.22
C SER A 83 -5.41 4.23 4.52
N TYR A 84 -4.99 3.41 3.55
CA TYR A 84 -3.82 3.74 2.73
C TYR A 84 -4.04 5.02 1.91
N VAL A 85 -5.28 5.29 1.49
CA VAL A 85 -5.64 6.48 0.71
C VAL A 85 -5.39 7.76 1.50
N GLU A 86 -5.66 7.76 2.81
CA GLU A 86 -5.34 8.88 3.73
C GLU A 86 -3.83 9.11 3.95
N LEU A 87 -2.97 8.28 3.34
CA LEU A 87 -1.51 8.47 3.29
C LEU A 87 -0.99 8.94 1.93
N VAL A 88 -1.82 8.91 0.88
CA VAL A 88 -1.41 9.16 -0.52
C VAL A 88 -2.28 10.20 -1.22
N ALA A 89 -3.33 10.70 -0.56
CA ALA A 89 -4.30 11.62 -1.14
C ALA A 89 -4.24 12.96 -0.42
N ASP A 90 -4.29 14.06 -1.17
CA ASP A 90 -4.30 15.40 -0.59
C ASP A 90 -5.70 15.82 -0.11
N GLU A 91 -6.75 15.21 -0.66
CA GLU A 91 -8.16 15.53 -0.38
C GLU A 91 -9.10 14.32 -0.55
N PRO A 92 -10.36 14.39 -0.08
CA PRO A 92 -11.37 13.35 -0.32
C PRO A 92 -11.57 13.05 -1.82
N GLN A 93 -11.51 11.77 -2.19
CA GLN A 93 -11.59 11.29 -3.57
C GLN A 93 -12.96 10.69 -3.87
N ARG A 94 -13.91 11.54 -4.28
CA ARG A 94 -15.32 11.16 -4.50
C ARG A 94 -15.52 10.35 -5.80
N PRO A 95 -16.04 9.11 -5.73
CA PRO A 95 -16.31 8.31 -6.91
C PRO A 95 -17.66 8.68 -7.54
N ARG A 96 -17.86 8.26 -8.80
CA ARG A 96 -19.17 8.38 -9.46
C ARG A 96 -20.22 7.45 -8.85
N TRP A 97 -19.78 6.26 -8.42
CA TRP A 97 -20.59 5.24 -7.76
C TRP A 97 -19.72 4.49 -6.76
N PHE A 98 -20.29 4.05 -5.65
CA PHE A 98 -19.60 3.32 -4.58
C PHE A 98 -20.38 2.04 -4.25
N VAL A 99 -19.66 0.94 -4.01
CA VAL A 99 -20.21 -0.34 -3.59
C VAL A 99 -19.38 -0.83 -2.40
N SER A 100 -20.04 -1.21 -1.31
CA SER A 100 -19.42 -1.72 -0.08
C SER A 100 -19.70 -3.19 0.16
#